data_AF-A0A1F5CKL9-F1
#
_entry.id   AF-A0A1F5CKL9-F1
#
_cell.length_a   1.000
_cell.length_b   1.000
_cell.length_c   1.000
_cell.angle_alpha   90.00
_cell.angle_beta   90.00
_cell.angle_gamma   90.00
#
_symmetry.space_group_name_H-M   'P 1'
#
loop_
_entity.id
_entity.type
_entity.pdbx_description
1 polymer ?
#
loop_
_entity_poly.entity_id
_entity_poly.type
_entity_poly.pdbx_seq_one_letter_code
_entity_poly.pdbx_strand_id
1 'polypeptide(L)'
;MAGKNTCQKLNVQKIIFEMTASLPSRTKDVIEKRFGLNQAEAITLEAIGQKYGITRERVRQIEYDGLSVLRQPQRLESLNSFFELAQSHLRDRGDFQEEQSLYKELGQTINLAPRQFYFALYLNKNFHYLPAGRQYNAAWTINKNSAAKVQKAINQIVKELRMIRRPVSQNEILAVGARHLKQTVGFSLVSDTITNSSLALAKEIANNPFGEYGLVHWADINPRGVRDKAHLIFKRHGKPLHFREVAEHINKASFDSRSAHPQTVHNELIKDQRFVLIGRGIYALKDWGYEPGTVKDVLLNLFKKSRRPLSKDEIINKVTAQRLVKANTILLNLQNRNYFERTADGKYSLKDKAITAEA
;
A
#
# COMPACT_ATOMS: atom_id res chain seq x y z
N MET A 1 23.15 26.24 5.50
CA MET A 1 22.06 26.92 6.24
C MET A 1 21.62 28.18 5.49
N ALA A 2 20.94 28.02 4.36
CA ALA A 2 20.29 29.12 3.63
C ALA A 2 19.06 28.51 2.95
N GLY A 3 17.86 28.90 3.37
CA GLY A 3 16.62 28.31 2.83
C GLY A 3 15.39 28.36 3.75
N LYS A 4 15.52 28.82 5.00
CA LYS A 4 14.38 28.91 5.94
C LYS A 4 13.67 30.28 5.97
N ASN A 5 14.09 31.28 5.18
CA ASN A 5 13.63 32.68 5.33
C ASN A 5 12.79 33.28 4.19
N THR A 6 12.25 32.49 3.27
CA THR A 6 11.38 33.01 2.18
C THR A 6 9.91 32.61 2.30
N CYS A 7 9.45 32.21 3.49
CA CYS A 7 8.02 32.08 3.77
C CYS A 7 7.45 33.43 4.20
N GLN A 8 7.57 34.44 3.32
CA GLN A 8 6.69 35.60 3.39
C GLN A 8 5.26 35.05 3.28
N LYS A 9 4.39 35.37 4.24
CA LYS A 9 2.99 34.91 4.31
C LYS A 9 2.28 35.10 2.96
N LEU A 10 2.33 34.09 2.10
CA LEU A 10 1.60 34.03 0.85
C LEU A 10 0.13 33.85 1.23
N ASN A 11 -0.59 34.97 1.39
CA ASN A 11 -2.01 34.92 1.68
C ASN A 11 -2.81 34.71 0.39
N VAL A 12 -2.59 33.55 -0.24
CA VAL A 12 -3.24 33.13 -1.49
C VAL A 12 -4.76 33.13 -1.33
N GLN A 13 -5.25 32.74 -0.15
CA GLN A 13 -6.67 32.76 0.17
C GLN A 13 -7.26 34.17 0.02
N LYS A 14 -6.65 35.17 0.65
CA LYS A 14 -7.09 36.57 0.54
C LYS A 14 -7.08 37.05 -0.91
N ILE A 15 -6.01 36.76 -1.65
CA ILE A 15 -5.87 37.14 -3.06
C ILE A 15 -6.99 36.54 -3.91
N ILE A 16 -7.30 35.24 -3.75
CA ILE A 16 -8.41 34.57 -4.44
C ILE A 16 -9.74 35.28 -4.13
N PHE A 17 -9.98 35.64 -2.87
CA PHE A 17 -11.21 36.32 -2.47
C PHE A 17 -11.33 37.75 -2.99
N GLU A 18 -10.23 38.51 -3.02
CA GLU A 18 -10.21 39.86 -3.62
C GLU A 18 -10.44 39.80 -5.13
N MET A 19 -9.77 38.88 -5.82
CA MET A 19 -9.97 38.66 -7.25
C MET A 19 -11.41 38.28 -7.58
N THR A 20 -12.01 37.35 -6.83
CA THR A 20 -13.40 36.92 -7.04
C THR A 20 -14.42 37.96 -6.61
N ALA A 21 -14.13 38.79 -5.59
CA ALA A 21 -14.99 39.89 -5.17
C ALA A 21 -15.17 40.98 -6.22
N SER A 22 -14.19 41.17 -7.10
CA SER A 22 -14.27 42.13 -8.22
C SER A 22 -15.15 41.66 -9.39
N LEU A 23 -15.63 40.40 -9.37
CA LEU A 23 -16.56 39.90 -10.38
C LEU A 23 -17.99 40.42 -10.11
N PRO A 24 -18.85 40.54 -11.14
CA PRO A 24 -20.26 40.80 -10.94
C PRO A 24 -20.87 39.79 -9.95
N SER A 25 -21.76 40.24 -9.06
CA SER A 25 -22.32 39.42 -7.96
C SER A 25 -22.76 38.03 -8.40
N ARG A 26 -23.49 37.93 -9.52
CA ARG A 26 -23.94 36.65 -10.08
C ARG A 26 -22.78 35.76 -10.56
N THR A 27 -21.79 36.33 -11.23
CA THR A 27 -20.60 35.61 -11.72
C THR A 27 -19.73 35.13 -10.55
N LYS A 28 -19.53 35.98 -9.53
CA LYS A 28 -18.85 35.60 -8.30
C LYS A 28 -19.50 34.38 -7.66
N ASP A 29 -20.81 34.43 -7.42
CA ASP A 29 -21.55 33.35 -6.75
C ASP A 29 -21.51 32.04 -7.58
N VAL A 30 -21.60 32.13 -8.91
CA VAL A 30 -21.40 30.97 -9.81
C VAL A 30 -20.00 30.38 -9.67
N ILE A 31 -18.93 31.20 -9.69
CA ILE A 31 -17.54 30.74 -9.55
C ILE A 31 -17.32 30.12 -8.15
N GLU A 32 -17.73 30.80 -7.08
CA GLU A 32 -17.55 30.33 -5.71
C GLU A 32 -18.24 28.98 -5.47
N LYS A 33 -19.46 28.80 -5.99
CA LYS A 33 -20.20 27.52 -5.92
C LYS A 33 -19.57 26.44 -6.80
N ARG A 34 -19.19 26.78 -8.03
CA ARG A 34 -18.66 25.83 -9.00
C ARG A 34 -17.36 25.19 -8.52
N PHE A 35 -16.49 26.00 -7.93
CA PHE A 35 -15.18 25.56 -7.44
C PHE A 35 -15.19 25.23 -5.93
N GLY A 36 -16.23 25.60 -5.19
CA GLY A 36 -16.32 25.39 -3.75
C GLY A 36 -15.31 26.23 -2.98
N LEU A 37 -15.25 27.54 -3.28
CA LEU A 37 -14.28 28.45 -2.65
C LEU A 37 -14.69 28.85 -1.22
N ASN A 38 -16.01 28.95 -0.98
CA ASN A 38 -16.63 29.31 0.30
C ASN A 38 -17.27 28.13 1.04
N GLN A 39 -17.21 26.93 0.49
CA GLN A 39 -17.89 25.75 1.02
C GLN A 39 -17.08 24.49 0.71
N ALA A 40 -17.33 23.43 1.48
CA ALA A 40 -16.59 22.17 1.33
C ALA A 40 -16.90 21.41 0.03
N GLU A 41 -17.95 21.78 -0.72
CA GLU A 41 -18.43 21.05 -1.90
C GLU A 41 -18.55 21.89 -3.18
N ALA A 42 -18.29 21.28 -4.34
CA ALA A 42 -18.35 21.94 -5.65
C ALA A 42 -19.70 21.59 -6.23
N ILE A 43 -20.39 22.59 -6.76
CA ILE A 43 -21.72 22.39 -7.35
C ILE A 43 -21.58 22.19 -8.86
N THR A 44 -22.36 21.27 -9.41
CA THR A 44 -22.41 21.04 -10.87
C THR A 44 -23.08 22.23 -11.57
N LEU A 45 -22.74 22.44 -12.84
CA LEU A 45 -23.38 23.49 -13.65
C LEU A 45 -24.89 23.33 -13.73
N GLU A 46 -25.38 22.09 -13.72
CA GLU A 46 -26.80 21.77 -13.74
C GLU A 46 -27.49 22.17 -12.44
N ALA A 47 -26.95 21.80 -11.28
CA ALA A 47 -27.52 22.19 -9.99
C ALA A 47 -27.45 23.71 -9.75
N ILE A 48 -26.39 24.37 -10.23
CA ILE A 48 -26.32 25.83 -10.25
C ILE A 48 -27.43 26.39 -11.15
N GLY A 49 -27.64 25.81 -12.34
CA GLY A 49 -28.67 26.25 -13.28
C GLY A 49 -30.07 26.17 -12.70
N GLN A 50 -30.40 25.03 -12.07
CA GLN A 50 -31.66 24.84 -11.35
C GLN A 50 -31.87 25.91 -10.27
N LYS A 51 -30.84 26.20 -9.46
CA LYS A 51 -30.93 27.22 -8.39
C LYS A 51 -31.22 28.63 -8.91
N TYR A 52 -30.75 28.98 -10.11
CA TYR A 52 -30.96 30.30 -10.71
C TYR A 52 -32.08 30.34 -11.76
N GLY A 53 -32.79 29.22 -11.99
CA GLY A 53 -33.80 29.13 -13.06
C GLY A 53 -33.23 29.36 -14.47
N ILE A 54 -31.98 28.96 -14.72
CA ILE A 54 -31.33 29.08 -16.04
C ILE A 54 -30.80 27.75 -16.54
N THR A 55 -30.57 27.67 -17.85
CA THR A 55 -30.01 26.47 -18.47
C THR A 55 -28.56 26.22 -18.02
N ARG A 56 -28.14 24.96 -18.02
CA ARG A 56 -26.74 24.56 -17.79
C ARG A 56 -25.77 25.32 -18.70
N GLU A 57 -26.14 25.51 -19.96
CA GLU A 57 -25.32 26.24 -20.92
C GLU A 57 -25.15 27.70 -20.54
N ARG A 58 -26.21 28.35 -20.03
CA ARG A 58 -26.08 29.72 -19.53
C ARG A 58 -25.15 29.82 -18.33
N VAL A 59 -25.16 28.84 -17.42
CA VAL A 59 -24.19 28.79 -16.31
C VAL A 59 -22.76 28.62 -16.85
N ARG A 60 -22.56 27.75 -17.85
CA ARG A 60 -21.25 27.54 -18.48
C ARG A 60 -20.69 28.83 -19.10
N GLN A 61 -21.54 29.63 -19.73
CA GLN A 61 -21.16 30.95 -20.26
C GLN A 61 -20.72 31.89 -19.13
N ILE A 62 -21.51 31.98 -18.04
CA ILE A 62 -21.16 32.82 -16.88
C ILE A 62 -19.83 32.37 -16.25
N GLU A 63 -19.61 31.07 -16.11
CA GLU A 63 -18.34 30.51 -15.64
C GLU A 63 -17.17 30.91 -16.57
N TYR A 64 -17.36 30.75 -17.88
CA TYR A 64 -16.35 31.10 -18.88
C TYR A 64 -15.97 32.59 -18.82
N ASP A 65 -16.97 33.48 -18.77
CA ASP A 65 -16.77 34.93 -18.69
C ASP A 65 -16.04 35.31 -17.40
N GLY A 66 -16.45 34.73 -16.26
CA GLY A 66 -15.79 34.93 -14.97
C GLY A 66 -14.33 34.47 -14.98
N LEU A 67 -14.06 33.26 -15.49
CA LEU A 67 -12.69 32.76 -15.61
C LEU A 67 -11.84 33.59 -16.57
N SER A 68 -12.40 34.07 -17.68
CA SER A 68 -11.70 34.94 -18.63
C SER A 68 -11.19 36.20 -17.92
N VAL A 69 -12.04 36.83 -17.13
CA VAL A 69 -11.69 38.01 -16.32
C VAL A 69 -10.60 37.66 -15.29
N LEU A 70 -10.77 36.57 -14.52
CA LEU A 70 -9.80 36.17 -13.50
C LEU A 70 -8.42 35.76 -14.06
N ARG A 71 -8.37 35.33 -15.32
CA ARG A 71 -7.14 34.90 -16.01
C ARG A 71 -6.39 36.04 -16.72
N GLN A 72 -6.84 37.28 -16.57
CA GLN A 72 -6.12 38.44 -17.09
C GLN A 72 -4.72 38.53 -16.45
N PRO A 73 -3.65 38.77 -17.23
CA PRO A 73 -2.28 38.82 -16.72
C PRO A 73 -2.12 39.73 -15.50
N GLN A 74 -2.69 40.94 -15.53
CA GLN A 74 -2.60 41.92 -14.44
C GLN A 74 -3.19 41.40 -13.13
N ARG A 75 -4.20 40.53 -13.19
CA ARG A 75 -4.81 39.94 -11.99
C ARG A 75 -3.98 38.75 -11.48
N LEU A 76 -3.44 37.97 -12.40
CA LEU A 76 -2.59 36.81 -12.08
C LEU A 76 -1.25 37.22 -11.46
N GLU A 77 -0.78 38.46 -11.67
CA GLU A 77 0.44 38.99 -11.05
C GLU A 77 0.45 38.82 -9.53
N SER A 78 -0.70 39.04 -8.89
CA SER A 78 -0.87 38.84 -7.44
C SER A 78 -0.61 37.40 -6.97
N LEU A 79 -0.72 36.41 -7.87
CA LEU A 79 -0.49 34.98 -7.61
C LEU A 79 0.88 34.48 -8.13
N ASN A 80 1.74 35.35 -8.68
CA ASN A 80 3.00 34.92 -9.29
C ASN A 80 3.89 34.13 -8.33
N SER A 81 4.05 34.58 -7.08
CA SER A 81 4.87 33.86 -6.09
C SER A 81 4.30 32.47 -5.77
N PHE A 82 2.98 32.29 -5.83
CA PHE A 82 2.35 30.96 -5.69
C PHE A 82 2.65 30.10 -6.93
N PHE A 83 2.55 30.67 -8.13
CA PHE A 83 2.83 29.94 -9.37
C PHE A 83 4.29 29.53 -9.48
N GLU A 84 5.24 30.38 -9.11
CA GLU A 84 6.66 30.07 -9.08
C GLU A 84 6.95 28.93 -8.10
N LEU A 85 6.40 29.01 -6.89
CA LEU A 85 6.52 27.96 -5.89
C LEU A 85 5.96 26.61 -6.39
N ALA A 86 4.74 26.62 -6.95
CA ALA A 86 4.10 25.41 -7.47
C ALA A 86 4.83 24.84 -8.70
N GLN A 87 5.32 25.69 -9.62
CA GLN A 87 6.11 25.25 -10.77
C GLN A 87 7.44 24.64 -10.32
N SER A 88 8.16 25.29 -9.40
CA SER A 88 9.41 24.75 -8.85
C SER A 88 9.17 23.39 -8.20
N HIS A 89 8.12 23.28 -7.37
CA HIS A 89 7.76 22.04 -6.69
C HIS A 89 7.47 20.88 -7.65
N LEU A 90 6.78 21.16 -8.76
CA LEU A 90 6.49 20.17 -9.80
C LEU A 90 7.72 19.81 -10.63
N ARG A 91 8.59 20.78 -10.97
CA ARG A 91 9.85 20.52 -11.69
C ARG A 91 10.75 19.55 -10.92
N ASP A 92 10.88 19.75 -9.61
CA ASP A 92 11.66 18.87 -8.73
C ASP A 92 11.14 17.42 -8.67
N ARG A 93 9.90 17.20 -9.14
CA ARG A 93 9.18 15.91 -9.15
C ARG A 93 8.95 15.35 -10.55
N GLY A 94 9.57 15.94 -11.58
CA GLY A 94 9.49 15.46 -12.96
C GLY A 94 8.31 16.05 -13.75
N ASP A 95 7.92 17.29 -13.43
CA ASP A 95 6.86 18.09 -14.04
C ASP A 95 5.43 17.67 -13.68
N PHE A 96 5.23 16.72 -12.78
CA PHE A 96 3.89 16.30 -12.36
C PHE A 96 3.90 15.80 -10.90
N GLN A 97 2.72 15.75 -10.31
CA GLN A 97 2.49 15.10 -9.03
C GLN A 97 1.02 14.68 -8.88
N GLU A 98 0.80 13.58 -8.17
CA GLU A 98 -0.54 13.12 -7.77
C GLU A 98 -1.25 14.20 -6.93
N GLU A 99 -2.55 14.40 -7.19
CA GLU A 99 -3.35 15.52 -6.71
C GLU A 99 -3.30 15.67 -5.17
N GLN A 100 -3.57 14.58 -4.44
CA GLN A 100 -3.61 14.60 -2.98
C GLN A 100 -2.23 14.81 -2.36
N SER A 101 -1.21 14.20 -2.95
CA SER A 101 0.20 14.33 -2.54
C SER A 101 0.69 15.77 -2.74
N LEU A 102 0.35 16.38 -3.89
CA LEU A 102 0.64 17.78 -4.17
C LEU A 102 -0.01 18.71 -3.15
N TYR A 103 -1.29 18.49 -2.82
CA TYR A 103 -1.95 19.29 -1.79
C TYR A 103 -1.34 19.10 -0.40
N LYS A 104 -1.02 17.85 -0.03
CA LYS A 104 -0.39 17.54 1.26
C LYS A 104 0.97 18.22 1.41
N GLU A 105 1.79 18.23 0.37
CA GLU A 105 3.14 18.78 0.44
C GLU A 105 3.20 20.29 0.23
N LEU A 106 2.33 20.84 -0.63
CA LEU A 106 2.34 22.25 -0.97
C LEU A 106 1.16 23.02 -0.36
N GLY A 107 -0.06 22.58 -0.62
CA GLY A 107 -1.29 23.27 -0.19
C GLY A 107 -1.42 23.40 1.33
N GLN A 108 -1.14 22.33 2.08
CA GLN A 108 -1.14 22.36 3.55
C GLN A 108 -0.05 23.28 4.11
N THR A 109 1.13 23.28 3.49
CA THR A 109 2.28 24.11 3.93
C THR A 109 1.97 25.61 3.85
N ILE A 110 1.14 26.02 2.89
CA ILE A 110 0.68 27.41 2.75
C ILE A 110 -0.70 27.67 3.40
N ASN A 111 -1.20 26.72 4.20
CA ASN A 111 -2.48 26.79 4.92
C ASN A 111 -3.67 27.17 4.04
N LEU A 112 -3.75 26.60 2.83
CA LEU A 112 -4.82 26.87 1.88
C LEU A 112 -5.80 25.70 1.88
N ALA A 113 -7.10 25.96 1.80
CA ALA A 113 -8.08 24.88 1.67
C ALA A 113 -7.89 24.13 0.32
N PRO A 114 -8.20 22.82 0.21
CA PRO A 114 -7.89 22.02 -0.98
C PRO A 114 -8.44 22.63 -2.27
N ARG A 115 -9.69 23.07 -2.24
CA ARG A 115 -10.38 23.67 -3.39
C ARG A 115 -9.81 25.01 -3.80
N GLN A 116 -9.43 25.84 -2.84
CA GLN A 116 -8.78 27.13 -3.10
C GLN A 116 -7.40 26.90 -3.72
N PHE A 117 -6.67 25.88 -3.25
CA PHE A 117 -5.38 25.47 -3.81
C PHE A 117 -5.49 25.01 -5.27
N TYR A 118 -6.40 24.07 -5.57
CA TYR A 118 -6.59 23.61 -6.94
C TYR A 118 -7.17 24.70 -7.85
N PHE A 119 -8.02 25.59 -7.31
CA PHE A 119 -8.53 26.73 -8.06
C PHE A 119 -7.40 27.69 -8.44
N ALA A 120 -6.48 27.99 -7.52
CA ALA A 120 -5.31 28.83 -7.82
C ALA A 120 -4.50 28.22 -8.98
N LEU A 121 -4.17 26.92 -8.93
CA LEU A 121 -3.49 26.24 -10.04
C LEU A 121 -4.28 26.34 -11.35
N TYR A 122 -5.61 26.13 -11.28
CA TYR A 122 -6.51 26.16 -12.43
C TYR A 122 -6.59 27.52 -13.15
N LEU A 123 -6.29 28.62 -12.44
CA LEU A 123 -6.27 29.95 -13.03
C LEU A 123 -5.10 30.12 -14.01
N ASN A 124 -3.95 29.48 -13.77
CA ASN A 124 -2.80 29.62 -14.64
C ASN A 124 -2.73 28.47 -15.68
N LYS A 125 -2.70 28.85 -16.96
CA LYS A 125 -2.71 27.92 -18.10
C LYS A 125 -1.50 26.98 -18.16
N ASN A 126 -0.41 27.30 -17.46
CA ASN A 126 0.78 26.46 -17.38
C ASN A 126 0.54 25.20 -16.53
N PHE A 127 -0.49 25.18 -15.68
CA PHE A 127 -0.87 23.99 -14.93
C PHE A 127 -1.99 23.26 -15.65
N HIS A 128 -1.84 21.95 -15.74
CA HIS A 128 -2.78 21.08 -16.41
C HIS A 128 -3.25 20.01 -15.45
N TYR A 129 -4.57 19.94 -15.29
CA TYR A 129 -5.21 18.86 -14.57
C TYR A 129 -5.25 17.59 -15.42
N LEU A 130 -4.86 16.47 -14.82
CA LEU A 130 -4.96 15.13 -15.36
C LEU A 130 -6.00 14.37 -14.53
N PRO A 131 -7.20 14.10 -15.07
CA PRO A 131 -8.24 13.41 -14.31
C PRO A 131 -7.84 11.96 -13.99
N ALA A 132 -8.35 11.45 -12.88
CA ALA A 132 -8.14 10.06 -12.50
C ALA A 132 -8.68 9.11 -13.59
N GLY A 133 -7.85 8.14 -13.97
CA GLY A 133 -8.21 7.10 -14.94
C GLY A 133 -8.38 5.74 -14.27
N ARG A 134 -8.45 4.68 -15.09
CA ARG A 134 -8.48 3.29 -14.60
C ARG A 134 -7.18 2.90 -13.89
N GLN A 135 -6.03 3.31 -14.45
CA GLN A 135 -4.70 2.92 -13.97
C GLN A 135 -4.00 3.99 -13.14
N TYR A 136 -4.44 5.25 -13.23
CA TYR A 136 -3.74 6.38 -12.65
C TYR A 136 -4.64 7.20 -11.74
N ASN A 137 -4.06 7.73 -10.66
CA ASN A 137 -4.67 8.74 -9.80
C ASN A 137 -4.78 10.09 -10.53
N ALA A 138 -5.63 10.98 -10.01
CA ALA A 138 -5.68 12.34 -10.50
C ALA A 138 -4.34 13.03 -10.22
N ALA A 139 -3.93 13.94 -11.10
CA ALA A 139 -2.63 14.59 -10.98
C ALA A 139 -2.65 16.00 -11.59
N TRP A 140 -1.64 16.78 -11.26
CA TRP A 140 -1.36 18.07 -11.89
C TRP A 140 0.01 18.01 -12.55
N THR A 141 0.13 18.65 -13.72
CA THR A 141 1.39 18.73 -14.46
C THR A 141 1.60 20.09 -15.10
N ILE A 142 2.87 20.48 -15.24
CA ILE A 142 3.28 21.64 -16.06
C ILE A 142 3.75 21.23 -17.46
N ASN A 143 3.81 19.92 -17.75
CA ASN A 143 4.25 19.39 -19.03
C ASN A 143 3.52 18.07 -19.35
N LYS A 144 2.49 18.16 -20.21
CA LYS A 144 1.70 16.99 -20.63
C LYS A 144 2.54 15.90 -21.30
N ASN A 145 3.61 16.27 -22.01
CA ASN A 145 4.50 15.30 -22.65
C ASN A 145 5.31 14.52 -21.62
N SER A 146 5.82 15.19 -20.58
CA SER A 146 6.49 14.52 -19.45
C SER A 146 5.54 13.54 -18.76
N ALA A 147 4.31 13.96 -18.46
CA ALA A 147 3.30 13.11 -17.84
C ALA A 147 2.98 11.84 -18.67
N ALA A 148 2.84 11.97 -19.99
CA ALA A 148 2.58 10.83 -20.88
C ALA A 148 3.75 9.84 -20.91
N LYS A 149 5.00 10.34 -20.87
CA LYS A 149 6.20 9.48 -20.78
C LYS A 149 6.27 8.76 -19.43
N VAL A 150 5.92 9.43 -18.34
CA VAL A 150 5.87 8.81 -17.01
C VAL A 150 4.81 7.71 -16.94
N GLN A 151 3.61 7.94 -17.47
CA GLN A 151 2.57 6.90 -17.55
C GLN A 151 3.06 5.65 -18.30
N LYS A 152 3.79 5.83 -19.41
CA LYS A 152 4.43 4.72 -20.14
C LYS A 152 5.47 3.99 -19.28
N ALA A 153 6.31 4.71 -18.53
CA ALA A 153 7.29 4.11 -17.62
C ALA A 153 6.61 3.31 -16.49
N ILE A 154 5.55 3.86 -15.88
CA ILE A 154 4.74 3.16 -14.86
C ILE A 154 4.21 1.83 -15.40
N ASN A 155 3.72 1.80 -16.63
CA ASN A 155 3.24 0.56 -17.23
C ASN A 155 4.34 -0.50 -17.36
N GLN A 156 5.58 -0.10 -17.62
CA GLN A 156 6.72 -1.03 -17.65
C GLN A 156 7.13 -1.48 -16.24
N ILE A 157 7.11 -0.57 -15.25
CA ILE A 157 7.34 -0.91 -13.84
C ILE A 157 6.32 -1.95 -13.37
N VAL A 158 5.03 -1.74 -13.65
CA VAL A 158 3.96 -2.68 -13.31
C VAL A 158 4.17 -4.04 -13.99
N LYS A 159 4.55 -4.07 -15.27
CA LYS A 159 4.87 -5.32 -15.97
C LYS A 159 6.02 -6.06 -15.31
N GLU A 160 7.08 -5.36 -14.91
CA GLU A 160 8.22 -5.97 -14.24
C GLU A 160 7.86 -6.52 -12.86
N LEU A 161 7.07 -5.78 -12.06
CA LEU A 161 6.54 -6.30 -10.80
C LEU A 161 5.75 -7.60 -11.00
N ARG A 162 4.94 -7.71 -12.05
CA ARG A 162 4.23 -8.96 -12.40
C ARG A 162 5.18 -10.13 -12.71
N MET A 163 6.39 -9.86 -13.18
CA MET A 163 7.42 -10.88 -13.41
C MET A 163 8.18 -11.24 -12.13
N ILE A 164 8.42 -10.27 -11.25
CA ILE A 164 9.09 -10.47 -9.96
C ILE A 164 8.24 -11.33 -9.01
N ARG A 165 6.89 -11.18 -9.04
CA ARG A 165 5.92 -11.99 -8.27
C ARG A 165 6.15 -12.02 -6.74
N ARG A 166 6.87 -11.04 -6.20
CA ARG A 166 7.08 -10.84 -4.76
C ARG A 166 7.14 -9.34 -4.45
N PRO A 167 6.79 -8.93 -3.21
CA PRO A 167 7.11 -7.60 -2.73
C PRO A 167 8.61 -7.29 -2.89
N VAL A 168 8.89 -6.02 -3.17
CA VAL A 168 10.25 -5.50 -3.33
C VAL A 168 10.51 -4.41 -2.30
N SER A 169 11.77 -4.29 -1.87
CA SER A 169 12.18 -3.23 -0.94
C SER A 169 12.08 -1.84 -1.59
N GLN A 170 12.15 -0.79 -0.76
CA GLN A 170 12.22 0.59 -1.24
C GLN A 170 13.39 0.81 -2.22
N ASN A 171 14.58 0.27 -1.92
CA ASN A 171 15.74 0.40 -2.80
C ASN A 171 15.54 -0.32 -4.14
N GLU A 172 14.93 -1.51 -4.12
CA GLU A 172 14.63 -2.27 -5.32
C GLU A 172 13.61 -1.53 -6.22
N ILE A 173 12.51 -1.03 -5.66
CA ILE A 173 11.50 -0.31 -6.47
C ILE A 173 12.05 1.01 -7.02
N LEU A 174 12.89 1.72 -6.26
CA LEU A 174 13.55 2.93 -6.73
C LEU A 174 14.50 2.62 -7.89
N ALA A 175 15.27 1.53 -7.81
CA ALA A 175 16.15 1.11 -8.91
C ALA A 175 15.35 0.70 -10.17
N VAL A 176 14.26 -0.06 -10.00
CA VAL A 176 13.36 -0.45 -11.10
C VAL A 176 12.71 0.79 -11.73
N GLY A 177 12.18 1.67 -10.89
CA GLY A 177 11.53 2.91 -11.31
C GLY A 177 12.48 3.84 -12.06
N ALA A 178 13.65 4.12 -11.48
CA ALA A 178 14.67 4.97 -12.09
C ALA A 178 15.12 4.44 -13.45
N ARG A 179 15.30 3.12 -13.60
CA ARG A 179 15.67 2.51 -14.89
C ARG A 179 14.59 2.74 -15.96
N HIS A 180 13.33 2.44 -15.68
CA HIS A 180 12.23 2.62 -16.65
C HIS A 180 11.95 4.09 -16.95
N LEU A 181 12.10 4.97 -15.96
CA LEU A 181 11.97 6.42 -16.12
C LEU A 181 13.10 6.98 -16.99
N LYS A 182 14.36 6.57 -16.79
CA LYS A 182 15.49 6.99 -17.64
C LYS A 182 15.26 6.61 -19.11
N GLN A 183 14.81 5.38 -19.37
CA GLN A 183 14.55 4.88 -20.72
C GLN A 183 13.42 5.63 -21.43
N THR A 184 12.39 6.06 -20.69
CA THR A 184 11.17 6.62 -21.29
C THR A 184 11.16 8.14 -21.32
N VAL A 185 11.65 8.77 -20.24
CA VAL A 185 11.52 10.21 -20.04
C VAL A 185 12.73 10.97 -20.60
N GLY A 186 13.89 10.32 -20.71
CA GLY A 186 15.12 10.93 -21.20
C GLY A 186 15.77 11.90 -20.21
N PHE A 187 15.35 11.87 -18.94
CA PHE A 187 16.04 12.62 -17.88
C PHE A 187 17.46 12.09 -17.73
N SER A 188 18.46 12.97 -17.80
CA SER A 188 19.88 12.62 -17.59
C SER A 188 20.12 12.07 -16.17
N LEU A 189 19.36 12.57 -15.19
CA LEU A 189 19.30 12.07 -13.82
C LEU A 189 17.85 11.94 -13.37
N VAL A 190 17.47 10.72 -12.98
CA VAL A 190 16.20 10.46 -12.27
C VAL A 190 16.53 10.37 -10.79
N SER A 191 15.99 11.29 -10.00
CA SER A 191 16.12 11.28 -8.55
C SER A 191 15.08 10.37 -7.90
N ASP A 192 15.31 10.01 -6.63
CA ASP A 192 14.34 9.27 -5.83
C ASP A 192 13.02 10.05 -5.69
N THR A 193 13.08 11.38 -5.61
CA THR A 193 11.91 12.26 -5.57
C THR A 193 11.04 12.09 -6.81
N ILE A 194 11.63 12.11 -8.00
CA ILE A 194 10.91 11.91 -9.27
C ILE A 194 10.32 10.50 -9.33
N THR A 195 11.10 9.50 -8.88
CA THR A 195 10.65 8.11 -8.89
C THR A 195 9.45 7.92 -7.95
N ASN A 196 9.53 8.42 -6.72
CA ASN A 196 8.43 8.35 -5.76
C ASN A 196 7.18 9.10 -6.26
N SER A 197 7.35 10.30 -6.84
CA SER A 197 6.24 11.04 -7.46
C SER A 197 5.58 10.22 -8.58
N SER A 198 6.38 9.54 -9.39
CA SER A 198 5.91 8.66 -10.47
C SER A 198 5.17 7.44 -9.94
N LEU A 199 5.66 6.81 -8.89
CA LEU A 199 5.01 5.65 -8.28
C LEU A 199 3.66 6.02 -7.66
N ALA A 200 3.55 7.18 -7.01
CA ALA A 200 2.30 7.66 -6.41
C ALA A 200 1.16 7.87 -7.43
N LEU A 201 1.50 8.07 -8.71
CA LEU A 201 0.52 8.17 -9.78
C LEU A 201 -0.18 6.83 -10.07
N ALA A 202 0.47 5.70 -9.80
CA ALA A 202 -0.03 4.37 -10.15
C ALA A 202 -1.06 3.86 -9.13
N LYS A 203 -2.28 3.53 -9.59
CA LYS A 203 -3.30 2.87 -8.74
C LYS A 203 -2.99 1.41 -8.47
N GLU A 204 -2.18 0.78 -9.33
CA GLU A 204 -1.86 -0.64 -9.24
C GLU A 204 -0.69 -0.91 -8.29
N ILE A 205 0.08 0.10 -7.89
CA ILE A 205 1.25 -0.05 -7.02
C ILE A 205 0.92 0.54 -5.65
N ALA A 206 1.26 -0.19 -4.60
CA ALA A 206 1.20 0.32 -3.22
C ALA A 206 2.35 -0.24 -2.40
N ASN A 207 2.56 0.34 -1.22
CA ASN A 207 3.44 -0.19 -0.20
C ASN A 207 2.63 -0.80 0.95
N ASN A 208 3.15 -1.87 1.54
CA ASN A 208 2.62 -2.42 2.78
C ASN A 208 3.12 -1.60 4.00
N PRO A 209 2.58 -1.83 5.21
CA PRO A 209 3.01 -1.14 6.43
C PRO A 209 4.49 -1.35 6.79
N PHE A 210 5.18 -2.28 6.12
CA PHE A 210 6.60 -2.56 6.32
C PHE A 210 7.52 -1.83 5.35
N GLY A 211 6.96 -1.01 4.44
CA GLY A 211 7.72 -0.23 3.46
C GLY A 211 8.11 -1.02 2.21
N GLU A 212 7.55 -2.21 1.98
CA GLU A 212 7.75 -3.00 0.77
C GLU A 212 6.71 -2.64 -0.27
N TYR A 213 7.10 -2.57 -1.53
CA TYR A 213 6.26 -2.20 -2.66
C TYR A 213 5.86 -3.41 -3.48
N GLY A 214 4.68 -3.32 -4.10
CA GLY A 214 4.21 -4.33 -5.02
C GLY A 214 2.84 -3.97 -5.56
N LEU A 215 2.18 -4.95 -6.17
CA LEU A 215 0.88 -4.71 -6.78
C LEU A 215 -0.23 -4.75 -5.72
N VAL A 216 -1.20 -3.84 -5.82
CA VAL A 216 -2.31 -3.68 -4.86
C VAL A 216 -3.14 -4.94 -4.67
N HIS A 217 -3.19 -5.84 -5.66
CA HIS A 217 -3.93 -7.11 -5.54
C HIS A 217 -3.13 -8.22 -4.86
N TRP A 218 -1.84 -8.02 -4.57
CA TRP A 218 -1.03 -9.00 -3.85
C TRP A 218 -1.40 -9.01 -2.37
N ALA A 219 -1.60 -10.21 -1.82
CA ALA A 219 -1.94 -10.40 -0.40
C ALA A 219 -0.84 -9.84 0.53
N ASP A 220 0.42 -9.88 0.10
CA ASP A 220 1.55 -9.34 0.86
C ASP A 220 1.62 -7.79 0.83
N ILE A 221 0.85 -7.14 -0.05
CA ILE A 221 0.77 -5.67 -0.17
C ILE A 221 -0.51 -5.15 0.49
N ASN A 222 -1.66 -5.74 0.15
CA ASN A 222 -2.96 -5.37 0.68
C ASN A 222 -3.68 -6.60 1.25
N PRO A 223 -3.38 -6.99 2.50
CA PRO A 223 -3.95 -8.18 3.11
C PRO A 223 -5.45 -7.97 3.38
N ARG A 224 -6.33 -8.75 2.72
CA ARG A 224 -7.78 -8.54 2.78
C ARG A 224 -8.44 -9.08 4.05
N GLY A 225 -7.76 -9.98 4.75
CA GLY A 225 -8.31 -10.65 5.93
C GLY A 225 -7.23 -11.09 6.92
N VAL A 226 -7.68 -11.65 8.04
CA VAL A 226 -6.81 -12.07 9.14
C VAL A 226 -5.75 -13.09 8.70
N ARG A 227 -6.10 -14.00 7.77
CA ARG A 227 -5.16 -15.00 7.21
C ARG A 227 -3.98 -14.36 6.49
N ASP A 228 -4.24 -13.37 5.63
CA ASP A 228 -3.19 -12.69 4.87
C ASP A 228 -2.33 -11.82 5.79
N LYS A 229 -2.95 -11.13 6.76
CA LYS A 229 -2.21 -10.38 7.78
C LYS A 229 -1.31 -11.31 8.59
N ALA A 230 -1.82 -12.46 9.02
CA ALA A 230 -1.03 -13.45 9.75
C ALA A 230 0.13 -13.98 8.91
N HIS A 231 -0.10 -14.30 7.64
CA HIS A 231 0.94 -14.75 6.71
C HIS A 231 2.09 -13.75 6.60
N LEU A 232 1.78 -12.46 6.49
CA LEU A 232 2.75 -11.37 6.50
C LEU A 232 3.55 -11.30 7.81
N ILE A 233 2.90 -11.42 8.97
CA ILE A 233 3.57 -11.46 10.26
C ILE A 233 4.56 -12.63 10.32
N PHE A 234 4.16 -13.83 9.88
CA PHE A 234 5.08 -14.97 9.86
C PHE A 234 6.28 -14.74 8.93
N LYS A 235 6.07 -14.26 7.71
CA LYS A 235 7.15 -13.94 6.77
C LYS A 235 8.14 -12.93 7.36
N ARG A 236 7.63 -11.90 8.04
CA ARG A 236 8.42 -10.84 8.68
C ARG A 236 9.26 -11.36 9.83
N HIS A 237 8.68 -12.17 10.70
CA HIS A 237 9.37 -12.66 11.90
C HIS A 237 10.30 -13.85 11.62
N GLY A 238 10.06 -14.61 10.55
CA GLY A 238 10.93 -15.70 10.12
C GLY A 238 11.03 -16.87 11.10
N LYS A 239 10.12 -16.95 12.08
CA LYS A 239 10.09 -18.00 13.11
C LYS A 239 8.66 -18.40 13.48
N PRO A 240 8.44 -19.61 14.03
CA PRO A 240 7.14 -20.00 14.54
C PRO A 240 6.67 -19.09 15.67
N LEU A 241 5.37 -18.84 15.73
CA LEU A 241 4.73 -17.91 16.67
C LEU A 241 3.46 -18.50 17.24
N HIS A 242 3.13 -18.13 18.48
CA HIS A 242 1.85 -18.45 19.08
C HIS A 242 0.74 -17.56 18.51
N PHE A 243 -0.46 -18.09 18.30
CA PHE A 243 -1.57 -17.34 17.67
C PHE A 243 -1.93 -16.03 18.41
N ARG A 244 -1.71 -15.96 19.72
CA ARG A 244 -1.89 -14.72 20.52
C ARG A 244 -0.85 -13.66 20.14
N GLU A 245 0.42 -14.06 20.00
CA GLU A 245 1.49 -13.16 19.54
C GLU A 245 1.20 -12.66 18.12
N VAL A 246 0.70 -13.54 17.25
CA VAL A 246 0.27 -13.15 15.89
C VAL A 246 -0.83 -12.08 15.96
N ALA A 247 -1.84 -12.26 16.80
CA ALA A 247 -2.91 -11.27 16.97
C ALA A 247 -2.37 -9.91 17.46
N GLU A 248 -1.46 -9.93 18.44
CA GLU A 248 -0.79 -8.73 18.94
C GLU A 248 0.03 -8.04 17.84
N HIS A 249 0.80 -8.79 17.06
CA HIS A 249 1.60 -8.24 15.96
C HIS A 249 0.72 -7.66 14.85
N ILE A 250 -0.42 -8.30 14.53
CA ILE A 250 -1.38 -7.75 13.58
C ILE A 250 -1.93 -6.40 14.07
N ASN A 251 -2.31 -6.32 15.35
CA ASN A 251 -2.84 -5.09 15.94
C ASN A 251 -1.79 -3.98 16.04
N LYS A 252 -0.52 -4.32 16.31
CA LYS A 252 0.60 -3.38 16.34
C LYS A 252 1.00 -2.86 14.95
N ALA A 253 0.83 -3.67 13.91
CA ALA A 253 1.19 -3.33 12.55
C ALA A 253 0.19 -2.37 11.86
N SER A 254 -0.97 -2.10 12.48
CA SER A 254 -1.97 -1.13 12.01
C SER A 254 -2.36 -1.29 10.53
N PHE A 255 -2.54 -2.53 10.06
CA PHE A 255 -2.95 -2.83 8.69
C PHE A 255 -4.27 -2.16 8.30
N ASP A 256 -5.20 -2.07 9.24
CA ASP A 256 -6.46 -1.36 9.13
C ASP A 256 -6.96 -0.97 10.54
N SER A 257 -8.13 -0.33 10.61
CA SER A 257 -8.77 0.04 11.87
C SER A 257 -9.41 -1.14 12.64
N ARG A 258 -9.34 -2.36 12.11
CA ARG A 258 -10.02 -3.53 12.69
C ARG A 258 -9.06 -4.30 13.60
N SER A 259 -9.48 -4.51 14.84
CA SER A 259 -8.72 -5.35 15.78
C SER A 259 -8.83 -6.83 15.43
N ALA A 260 -7.68 -7.51 15.37
CA ALA A 260 -7.58 -8.95 15.29
C ALA A 260 -7.71 -9.57 16.68
N HIS A 261 -8.81 -10.30 16.90
CA HIS A 261 -9.05 -11.05 18.12
C HIS A 261 -8.29 -12.40 18.11
N PRO A 262 -7.63 -12.83 19.20
CA PRO A 262 -6.82 -14.05 19.20
C PRO A 262 -7.57 -15.32 18.77
N GLN A 263 -8.82 -15.49 19.21
CA GLN A 263 -9.65 -16.64 18.85
C GLN A 263 -9.95 -16.67 17.34
N THR A 264 -10.20 -15.51 16.74
CA THR A 264 -10.42 -15.39 15.29
C THR A 264 -9.14 -15.75 14.54
N VAL A 265 -8.00 -15.22 14.97
CA VAL A 265 -6.69 -15.57 14.40
C VAL A 265 -6.47 -17.09 14.48
N HIS A 266 -6.72 -17.70 15.63
CA HIS A 266 -6.58 -19.14 15.80
C HIS A 266 -7.44 -19.94 14.81
N ASN A 267 -8.73 -19.62 14.70
CA ASN A 267 -9.65 -20.32 13.79
C ASN A 267 -9.25 -20.14 12.32
N GLU A 268 -8.79 -18.95 11.96
CA GLU A 268 -8.37 -18.64 10.59
C GLU A 268 -7.04 -19.32 10.23
N LEU A 269 -6.10 -19.46 11.18
CA LEU A 269 -4.85 -20.20 10.98
C LEU A 269 -5.10 -21.70 10.79
N ILE A 270 -6.07 -22.29 11.50
CA ILE A 270 -6.43 -23.71 11.34
C ILE A 270 -7.00 -23.99 9.94
N LYS A 271 -7.81 -23.08 9.41
CA LYS A 271 -8.52 -23.26 8.13
C LYS A 271 -7.63 -23.07 6.90
N ASP A 272 -6.45 -22.48 7.05
CA ASP A 272 -5.60 -22.08 5.93
C ASP A 272 -4.37 -22.99 5.80
N GLN A 273 -4.24 -23.61 4.63
CA GLN A 273 -3.20 -24.60 4.33
C GLN A 273 -1.77 -24.04 4.33
N ARG A 274 -1.61 -22.71 4.33
CA ARG A 274 -0.29 -22.06 4.42
C ARG A 274 0.34 -22.21 5.80
N PHE A 275 -0.45 -22.53 6.84
CA PHE A 275 0.03 -22.65 8.21
C PHE A 275 0.01 -24.10 8.68
N VAL A 276 0.99 -24.43 9.53
CA VAL A 276 1.14 -25.75 10.15
C VAL A 276 1.16 -25.58 11.66
N LEU A 277 0.28 -26.31 12.36
CA LEU A 277 0.23 -26.35 13.82
C LEU A 277 1.34 -27.28 14.37
N ILE A 278 2.40 -26.69 14.91
CA ILE A 278 3.58 -27.43 15.39
C ILE A 278 3.67 -27.50 16.92
N GLY A 279 2.74 -26.90 17.64
CA GLY A 279 2.70 -26.90 19.11
C GLY A 279 1.33 -26.49 19.64
N ARG A 280 1.19 -26.33 20.96
CA ARG A 280 -0.06 -25.84 21.55
C ARG A 280 -0.26 -24.37 21.18
N GLY A 281 -1.06 -24.12 20.15
CA GLY A 281 -1.32 -22.77 19.64
C GLY A 281 -0.14 -22.14 18.88
N ILE A 282 0.92 -22.89 18.60
CA ILE A 282 2.10 -22.42 17.86
C ILE A 282 1.99 -22.87 16.42
N TYR A 283 2.09 -21.90 15.51
CA TYR A 283 2.00 -22.11 14.08
C TYR A 283 3.32 -21.74 13.39
N ALA A 284 3.55 -22.33 12.23
CA ALA A 284 4.65 -22.03 11.33
C ALA A 284 4.15 -21.99 9.88
N LEU A 285 4.91 -21.37 8.96
CA LEU A 285 4.60 -21.47 7.54
C LEU A 285 4.96 -22.85 7.00
N LYS A 286 4.12 -23.38 6.11
CA LYS A 286 4.34 -24.68 5.46
C LYS A 286 5.66 -24.71 4.68
N ASP A 287 6.02 -23.61 4.02
CA ASP A 287 7.23 -23.50 3.21
C ASP A 287 8.53 -23.51 4.04
N TRP A 288 8.44 -23.46 5.37
CA TRP A 288 9.59 -23.65 6.27
C TRP A 288 9.93 -25.13 6.51
N GLY A 289 9.19 -26.06 5.88
CA GLY A 289 9.50 -27.48 5.91
C GLY A 289 8.87 -28.27 7.07
N TYR A 290 7.94 -27.66 7.82
CA TYR A 290 7.22 -28.33 8.90
C TYR A 290 6.15 -29.28 8.36
N GLU A 291 6.10 -30.51 8.89
CA GLU A 291 5.08 -31.49 8.52
C GLU A 291 3.77 -31.29 9.32
N PRO A 292 2.58 -31.38 8.67
CA PRO A 292 1.30 -31.35 9.37
C PRO A 292 1.04 -32.65 10.13
N GLY A 293 0.31 -32.55 11.24
CA GLY A 293 -0.12 -33.71 12.04
C GLY A 293 0.21 -33.61 13.53
N THR A 294 -0.15 -34.67 14.24
CA THR A 294 0.13 -34.85 15.66
C THR A 294 1.55 -35.38 15.87
N VAL A 295 2.00 -35.41 17.14
CA VAL A 295 3.30 -36.04 17.49
C VAL A 295 3.34 -37.50 17.03
N LYS A 296 2.20 -38.21 17.08
CA LYS A 296 2.06 -39.58 16.59
C LYS A 296 2.34 -39.66 15.09
N ASP A 297 1.78 -38.76 14.28
CA ASP A 297 1.91 -38.82 12.82
C ASP A 297 3.36 -38.55 12.38
N VAL A 298 4.01 -37.57 13.03
CA VAL A 298 5.45 -37.30 12.83
C VAL A 298 6.30 -38.50 13.23
N LEU A 299 5.98 -39.17 14.35
CA LEU A 299 6.67 -40.39 14.78
C LEU A 299 6.50 -41.54 13.78
N LEU A 300 5.27 -41.76 13.29
CA LEU A 300 4.99 -42.77 12.27
C LEU A 300 5.78 -42.50 10.99
N ASN A 301 5.75 -41.26 10.48
CA ASN A 301 6.54 -40.86 9.31
C ASN A 301 8.05 -41.03 9.54
N LEU A 302 8.54 -40.69 10.72
CA LEU A 302 9.96 -40.82 11.09
C LEU A 302 10.42 -42.29 11.00
N PHE A 303 9.64 -43.23 11.54
CA PHE A 303 9.96 -44.65 11.48
C PHE A 303 9.75 -45.24 10.07
N LYS A 304 8.68 -44.86 9.36
CA LYS A 304 8.45 -45.25 7.94
C LYS A 304 9.64 -44.84 7.05
N LYS A 305 10.19 -43.63 7.23
CA LYS A 305 11.37 -43.13 6.50
C LYS A 305 12.66 -43.80 6.94
N SER A 306 12.86 -44.01 8.24
CA SER A 306 14.13 -44.53 8.77
C SER A 306 14.31 -46.03 8.54
N ARG A 307 13.21 -46.81 8.43
CA ARG A 307 13.19 -48.28 8.25
C ARG A 307 14.11 -49.06 9.20
N ARG A 308 14.45 -48.47 10.35
CA ARG A 308 15.32 -49.05 11.40
C ARG A 308 14.85 -48.64 12.78
N PRO A 309 15.17 -49.42 13.83
CA PRO A 309 14.99 -48.99 15.21
C PRO A 309 15.84 -47.74 15.52
N LEU A 310 15.26 -46.80 16.27
CA LEU A 310 15.91 -45.54 16.66
C LEU A 310 16.07 -45.46 18.18
N SER A 311 17.15 -44.82 18.64
CA SER A 311 17.36 -44.57 20.06
C SER A 311 16.42 -43.48 20.57
N LYS A 312 16.22 -43.44 21.91
CA LYS A 312 15.41 -42.41 22.56
C LYS A 312 15.87 -40.99 22.18
N ASP A 313 17.18 -40.75 22.22
CA ASP A 313 17.75 -39.42 21.96
C ASP A 313 17.69 -39.05 20.47
N GLU A 314 17.88 -40.02 19.57
CA GLU A 314 17.68 -39.83 18.13
C GLU A 314 16.23 -39.40 17.82
N ILE A 315 15.25 -40.04 18.47
CA ILE A 315 13.83 -39.72 18.27
C ILE A 315 13.50 -38.34 18.83
N ILE A 316 13.94 -38.03 20.06
CA ILE A 316 13.69 -36.73 20.67
C ILE A 316 14.26 -35.63 19.77
N ASN A 317 15.54 -35.73 19.36
CA ASN A 317 16.19 -34.71 18.54
C ASN A 317 15.50 -34.51 17.17
N LYS A 318 15.12 -35.59 16.49
CA LYS A 318 14.46 -35.50 15.19
C LYS A 318 13.03 -34.96 15.29
N VAL A 319 12.29 -35.32 16.33
CA VAL A 319 10.92 -34.83 16.53
C VAL A 319 10.91 -33.39 17.04
N THR A 320 11.84 -32.98 17.91
CA THR A 320 11.93 -31.58 18.38
C THR A 320 12.39 -30.63 17.27
N ALA A 321 13.21 -31.10 16.32
CA ALA A 321 13.56 -30.32 15.12
C ALA A 321 12.35 -30.04 14.21
N GLN A 322 11.39 -30.97 14.17
CA GLN A 322 10.18 -30.87 13.34
C GLN A 322 8.97 -30.30 14.08
N ARG A 323 8.95 -30.32 15.43
CA ARG A 323 7.78 -29.94 16.23
C ARG A 323 8.19 -29.39 17.59
N LEU A 324 7.65 -28.23 17.98
CA LEU A 324 7.91 -27.60 19.28
C LEU A 324 7.11 -28.29 20.39
N VAL A 325 7.62 -29.44 20.86
CA VAL A 325 7.01 -30.25 21.93
C VAL A 325 8.04 -30.65 23.00
N LYS A 326 7.58 -30.79 24.25
CA LYS A 326 8.43 -31.26 25.35
C LYS A 326 8.79 -32.73 25.16
N ALA A 327 10.02 -33.13 25.52
CA ALA A 327 10.51 -34.51 25.45
C ALA A 327 9.53 -35.53 26.08
N ASN A 328 8.94 -35.19 27.24
CA ASN A 328 7.97 -36.05 27.93
C ASN A 328 6.72 -36.36 27.07
N THR A 329 6.30 -35.42 26.21
CA THR A 329 5.14 -35.66 25.33
C THR A 329 5.49 -36.66 24.23
N ILE A 330 6.73 -36.62 23.72
CA ILE A 330 7.24 -37.58 22.73
C ILE A 330 7.30 -38.98 23.37
N LEU A 331 7.87 -39.06 24.58
CA LEU A 331 7.98 -40.32 25.32
C LEU A 331 6.61 -40.93 25.65
N LEU A 332 5.62 -40.12 26.02
CA LEU A 332 4.27 -40.58 26.26
C LEU A 332 3.63 -41.17 24.99
N ASN A 333 3.88 -40.59 23.82
CA ASN A 333 3.38 -41.13 22.55
C ASN A 333 4.08 -42.45 22.17
N LEU A 334 5.39 -42.58 22.44
CA LEU A 334 6.16 -43.81 22.23
C LEU A 334 5.71 -44.97 23.14
N GLN A 335 5.05 -44.69 24.26
CA GLN A 335 4.47 -45.71 25.14
C GLN A 335 3.21 -46.35 24.55
N ASN A 336 2.65 -45.81 23.45
CA ASN A 336 1.48 -46.37 22.79
C ASN A 336 1.84 -47.68 22.05
N ARG A 337 1.58 -48.80 22.73
CA ARG A 337 1.88 -50.18 22.28
C ARG A 337 1.11 -50.64 21.05
N ASN A 338 0.14 -49.84 20.58
CA ASN A 338 -0.60 -50.12 19.35
C ASN A 338 0.24 -49.83 18.10
N TYR A 339 1.18 -48.89 18.19
CA TYR A 339 1.95 -48.39 17.05
C TYR A 339 3.46 -48.60 17.20
N PHE A 340 3.97 -48.49 18.43
CA PHE A 340 5.40 -48.55 18.70
C PHE A 340 5.72 -49.69 19.64
N GLU A 341 6.89 -50.29 19.46
CA GLU A 341 7.44 -51.30 20.35
C GLU A 341 8.88 -50.94 20.74
N ARG A 342 9.31 -51.46 21.89
CA ARG A 342 10.66 -51.26 22.41
C ARG A 342 11.44 -52.56 22.20
N THR A 343 12.55 -52.47 21.47
CA THR A 343 13.43 -53.60 21.19
C THR A 343 14.26 -53.96 22.43
N ALA A 344 14.83 -55.17 22.45
CA ALA A 344 15.60 -55.68 23.58
C ALA A 344 16.85 -54.81 23.91
N ASP A 345 17.41 -54.14 22.91
CA ASP A 345 18.51 -53.18 23.04
C ASP A 345 18.07 -51.76 23.47
N GLY A 346 16.80 -51.60 23.86
CA GLY A 346 16.26 -50.37 24.41
C GLY A 346 15.90 -49.29 23.38
N LYS A 347 15.98 -49.59 22.08
CA LYS A 347 15.53 -48.73 20.97
C LYS A 347 14.03 -48.91 20.71
N TYR A 348 13.47 -48.06 19.85
CA TYR A 348 12.06 -48.14 19.45
C TYR A 348 11.92 -48.46 17.97
N SER A 349 10.92 -49.26 17.62
CA SER A 349 10.53 -49.61 16.24
C SER A 349 9.02 -49.47 16.05
N LEU A 350 8.60 -49.49 14.78
CA LEU A 350 7.19 -49.46 14.38
C LEU A 350 6.68 -50.90 14.30
N LYS A 351 5.51 -51.17 14.89
CA LYS A 351 4.95 -52.52 14.98
C LYS A 351 4.35 -52.96 13.64
N ASP A 352 4.54 -54.22 13.24
CA ASP A 352 4.10 -54.75 11.93
C ASP A 352 2.62 -54.50 11.59
N LYS A 353 1.73 -54.52 12.60
CA LYS A 353 0.29 -54.23 12.42
C LYS A 353 -0.02 -52.76 12.09
N ALA A 354 0.89 -51.83 12.39
CA ALA A 354 0.75 -50.41 12.04
C ALA A 354 1.27 -50.10 10.62
N ILE A 355 1.98 -51.04 9.98
CA ILE A 355 2.43 -50.93 8.59
C ILE A 355 1.26 -51.23 7.63
N THR A 356 0.33 -52.09 8.04
CA THR A 356 -0.77 -52.61 7.21
C THR A 356 -2.12 -51.87 7.37
N ALA A 357 -2.28 -51.01 8.37
CA ALA A 357 -3.54 -50.32 8.66
C ALA A 357 -3.78 -49.00 7.88
N GLU A 358 -2.84 -48.59 7.02
CA GLU A 358 -2.92 -47.36 6.19
C GLU A 358 -2.41 -47.60 4.75
N ALA A 359 -2.36 -48.86 4.28
CA ALA A 359 -2.06 -49.18 2.89
C ALA A 359 -3.31 -49.06 2.01
#